data_AF-A0A450XGG3-F1
#
_entry.id   AF-A0A450XGG3-F1
#
_cell.length_a   1.000
_cell.length_b   1.000
_cell.length_c   1.000
_cell.angle_alpha   90.00
_cell.angle_beta   90.00
_cell.angle_gamma   90.00
#
_symmetry.space_group_name_H-M   'P 1'
#
loop_
_entity.id
_entity.type
_entity.pdbx_description
1 polymer ?
#
loop_
_entity_poly.entity_id
_entity_poly.type
_entity_poly.pdbx_seq_one_letter_code
_entity_poly.pdbx_strand_id
1 'polypeptide(L)'
;ACALGNQACRQGISVRYFRLPRLLEQLRIAHGDGSYPKLMAQLARFQLLLLDDWGIQKITAPQRADLMEVIEDRHGLRSTLVASQIPVELWHDYIGEATLADAGQPNNNLLIHR
;
A
#
# COMPACT_ATOMS: atom_id res chain seq x y z
N ALA A 1 5.56 9.29 -7.81
CA ALA A 1 4.41 8.37 -7.95
C ALA A 1 3.59 8.57 -9.24
N CYS A 2 3.01 9.75 -9.49
CA CYS A 2 2.06 9.96 -10.60
C CYS A 2 2.65 9.73 -12.01
N ALA A 3 3.89 10.16 -12.27
CA ALA A 3 4.56 9.94 -13.55
C ALA A 3 4.81 8.45 -13.87
N LEU A 4 5.22 7.67 -12.87
CA LEU A 4 5.48 6.23 -13.01
C LEU A 4 4.18 5.44 -13.17
N GLY A 5 3.13 5.80 -12.43
CA GLY A 5 1.78 5.25 -12.64
C GLY A 5 1.25 5.51 -14.05
N ASN A 6 1.42 6.73 -14.57
CA ASN A 6 1.02 7.07 -15.94
C ASN A 6 1.79 6.27 -17.00
N GLN A 7 3.09 6.07 -16.79
CA GLN A 7 3.91 5.26 -17.71
C GLN A 7 3.48 3.79 -17.69
N ALA A 8 3.20 3.22 -16.52
CA ALA A 8 2.69 1.85 -16.40
C ALA A 8 1.33 1.70 -17.10
N CYS A 9 0.42 2.65 -16.94
CA CYS A 9 -0.85 2.67 -17.68
C CYS A 9 -0.62 2.69 -19.21
N ARG A 10 0.35 3.46 -19.71
CA ARG A 10 0.71 3.49 -21.15
C ARG A 10 1.24 2.15 -21.66
N GLN A 11 1.79 1.32 -20.77
CA GLN A 11 2.25 -0.04 -21.08
C GLN A 11 1.14 -1.10 -20.93
N GLY A 12 -0.12 -0.68 -20.73
CA GLY A 12 -1.26 -1.58 -20.55
C GLY A 12 -1.34 -2.21 -19.16
N ILE A 13 -0.55 -1.73 -18.20
CA ILE A 13 -0.57 -2.24 -16.82
C ILE A 13 -1.75 -1.62 -16.07
N SER A 14 -2.56 -2.46 -15.41
CA SER A 14 -3.65 -1.95 -14.56
C SER A 14 -3.10 -1.36 -13.26
N VAL A 15 -3.13 -0.03 -13.17
CA VAL A 15 -2.63 0.73 -12.01
C VAL A 15 -3.79 1.25 -11.17
N ARG A 16 -3.65 1.14 -9.85
CA ARG A 16 -4.53 1.83 -8.90
C ARG A 16 -3.70 2.68 -7.96
N TYR A 17 -4.02 3.98 -7.91
CA TYR A 17 -3.36 4.95 -7.03
C TYR A 17 -4.24 5.29 -5.82
N PHE A 18 -3.65 5.33 -4.64
CA PHE A 18 -4.26 5.84 -3.42
C PHE A 18 -3.28 6.74 -2.67
N ARG A 19 -3.82 7.81 -2.08
CA ARG A 19 -3.16 8.47 -0.94
C ARG A 19 -3.48 7.67 0.31
N LEU A 20 -2.47 7.29 1.07
CA LEU A 20 -2.61 6.36 2.20
C LEU A 20 -3.67 6.80 3.21
N PRO A 21 -3.76 8.08 3.65
CA PRO A 21 -4.82 8.50 4.58
C PRO A 21 -6.24 8.26 4.06
N ARG A 22 -6.44 8.42 2.74
CA ARG A 22 -7.75 8.18 2.10
C ARG A 22 -8.07 6.69 2.00
N LEU A 23 -7.07 5.84 1.76
CA LEU A 23 -7.27 4.40 1.75
C LEU A 23 -7.63 3.89 3.15
N LEU A 24 -6.93 4.35 4.18
CA LEU A 24 -7.21 3.99 5.57
C LEU A 24 -8.64 4.37 6.00
N GLU A 25 -9.12 5.55 5.56
CA GLU A 25 -10.50 5.95 5.82
C GLU A 25 -11.52 5.09 5.04
N GLN A 26 -11.20 4.70 3.80
CA GLN A 26 -12.05 3.78 3.04
C GLN A 26 -12.14 2.41 3.70
N LEU A 27 -11.04 1.86 4.21
CA LEU A 27 -11.02 0.60 4.95
C LEU A 27 -11.88 0.69 6.22
N ARG A 28 -11.74 1.79 6.98
CA ARG A 28 -12.57 2.05 8.17
C ARG A 28 -14.07 2.09 7.86
N ILE A 29 -14.46 2.78 6.77
CA ILE A 29 -15.86 2.83 6.33
C ILE A 29 -16.34 1.46 5.88
N ALA A 30 -15.50 0.73 5.14
CA ALA A 30 -15.84 -0.57 4.58
C ALA A 30 -16.10 -1.64 5.66
N HIS A 31 -15.40 -1.54 6.79
CA HIS A 31 -15.69 -2.34 7.98
C HIS A 31 -17.09 -2.04 8.56
N GLY A 32 -17.49 -0.76 8.57
CA GLY A 32 -18.76 -0.32 9.14
C GLY A 32 -19.99 -0.56 8.25
N ASP A 33 -19.82 -0.56 6.93
CA ASP A 33 -20.90 -0.73 5.96
C ASP A 33 -20.96 -2.13 5.31
N GLY A 34 -20.05 -3.03 5.69
CA GLY A 34 -19.96 -4.39 5.19
C GLY A 34 -19.30 -4.54 3.82
N SER A 35 -18.76 -3.47 3.24
CA SER A 35 -18.08 -3.51 1.93
C SER A 35 -16.61 -3.93 2.00
N TYR A 36 -16.07 -4.23 3.19
CA TYR A 36 -14.66 -4.60 3.39
C TYR A 36 -14.16 -5.71 2.45
N PRO A 37 -14.83 -6.88 2.34
CA PRO A 37 -14.34 -7.96 1.46
C PRO A 37 -14.28 -7.54 -0.01
N LYS A 38 -15.21 -6.68 -0.45
CA LYS A 38 -15.26 -6.16 -1.82
C LYS A 38 -14.11 -5.20 -2.08
N LEU A 39 -13.78 -4.33 -1.13
CA LEU A 39 -12.64 -3.43 -1.22
C LEU A 39 -11.32 -4.22 -1.27
N MET A 40 -11.15 -5.21 -0.40
CA MET A 40 -9.96 -6.08 -0.38
C MET A 40 -9.76 -6.82 -1.71
N ALA A 41 -10.80 -7.48 -2.23
CA ALA A 41 -10.74 -8.14 -3.54
C ALA A 41 -10.41 -7.16 -4.68
N GLN A 42 -10.91 -5.92 -4.60
CA GLN A 42 -10.56 -4.88 -5.56
C GLN A 42 -9.09 -4.45 -5.44
N LEU A 43 -8.54 -4.34 -4.23
CA LEU A 43 -7.14 -3.97 -4.01
C LEU A 43 -6.20 -5.09 -4.47
N ALA A 44 -6.54 -6.36 -4.25
CA ALA A 44 -5.73 -7.52 -4.62
C ALA A 44 -5.58 -7.68 -6.14
N ARG A 45 -6.60 -7.36 -6.95
CA ARG A 45 -6.59 -7.66 -8.40
C ARG A 45 -5.73 -6.73 -9.28
N PHE A 46 -5.42 -5.51 -8.84
CA PHE A 46 -4.66 -4.57 -9.68
C PHE A 46 -3.21 -5.01 -9.85
N GLN A 47 -2.69 -4.91 -11.07
CA GLN A 47 -1.30 -5.29 -11.39
C GLN A 47 -0.30 -4.44 -10.62
N LEU A 48 -0.55 -3.13 -10.52
CA LEU A 48 0.22 -2.20 -9.72
C LEU A 48 -0.69 -1.43 -8.76
N LEU A 49 -0.46 -1.59 -7.46
CA LEU A 49 -1.08 -0.75 -6.44
C LEU A 49 -0.05 0.29 -6.00
N LEU A 50 -0.38 1.57 -6.13
CA LEU A 50 0.47 2.68 -5.71
C LEU A 50 -0.12 3.33 -4.47
N LEU A 51 0.65 3.36 -3.39
CA LEU A 51 0.33 4.02 -2.13
C LEU A 51 1.24 5.23 -1.97
N ASP A 52 0.64 6.41 -1.87
CA ASP A 52 1.33 7.69 -1.71
C ASP A 52 1.05 8.28 -0.33
N ASP A 53 1.71 9.37 0.04
CA ASP A 53 1.55 10.05 1.34
C ASP A 53 1.90 9.13 2.54
N TRP A 54 2.84 8.20 2.35
CA TRP A 54 3.36 7.40 3.46
C TRP A 54 4.20 8.26 4.40
N GLY A 55 3.98 8.12 5.71
CA GLY A 55 4.69 8.91 6.72
C GLY A 55 3.97 10.17 7.20
N ILE A 56 2.83 10.56 6.61
CA ILE A 56 2.17 11.84 6.94
C ILE A 56 1.42 11.81 8.28
N GLN A 57 0.83 10.67 8.65
CA GLN A 57 0.06 10.53 9.89
C GLN A 57 0.39 9.22 10.59
N LYS A 58 0.39 9.19 11.93
CA LYS A 58 0.59 7.93 12.66
C LYS A 58 -0.49 6.92 12.26
N ILE A 59 -0.06 5.68 11.97
CA ILE A 59 -0.95 4.56 11.65
C ILE A 59 -1.43 3.95 12.97
N THR A 60 -2.74 3.78 13.12
CA THR A 60 -3.31 3.09 14.30
C THR A 60 -3.18 1.57 14.16
N ALA A 61 -3.30 0.82 15.26
CA ALA A 61 -3.18 -0.64 15.20
C ALA A 61 -4.18 -1.31 14.23
N PRO A 62 -5.48 -0.92 14.17
CA PRO A 62 -6.41 -1.46 13.17
C PRO A 62 -6.00 -1.13 11.74
N GLN A 63 -5.60 0.12 11.49
CA GLN A 63 -5.14 0.56 10.16
C GLN A 63 -3.89 -0.18 9.71
N ARG A 64 -2.98 -0.49 10.64
CA ARG A 64 -1.81 -1.34 10.36
C ARG A 64 -2.26 -2.75 9.96
N ALA A 65 -3.18 -3.36 10.70
CA ALA A 65 -3.68 -4.70 10.39
C ALA A 65 -4.30 -4.75 8.98
N ASP A 66 -5.16 -3.78 8.64
CA ASP A 66 -5.75 -3.69 7.30
C ASP A 66 -4.68 -3.56 6.20
N LEU A 67 -3.66 -2.73 6.43
CA LEU A 67 -2.55 -2.57 5.47
C LEU A 67 -1.72 -3.85 5.31
N MET A 68 -1.50 -4.60 6.40
CA MET A 68 -0.79 -5.88 6.33
C MET A 68 -1.59 -6.88 5.52
N GLU A 69 -2.90 -6.98 5.74
CA GLU A 69 -3.78 -7.86 4.97
C GLU A 69 -3.72 -7.53 3.47
N VAL A 70 -3.75 -6.24 3.10
CA VAL A 70 -3.62 -5.81 1.69
C VAL A 70 -2.26 -6.20 1.09
N ILE A 71 -1.18 -6.11 1.87
CA ILE A 71 0.16 -6.43 1.39
C ILE A 71 0.33 -7.95 1.27
N GLU A 72 -0.17 -8.72 2.22
CA GLU A 72 -0.16 -10.19 2.21
C GLU A 72 -0.95 -10.76 1.03
N ASP A 73 -2.18 -10.27 0.78
CA ASP A 73 -3.01 -10.66 -0.37
C ASP A 73 -2.33 -10.44 -1.73
N ARG A 74 -1.35 -9.54 -1.77
CA ARG A 74 -0.63 -9.14 -2.98
C ARG A 74 0.77 -9.74 -3.05
N HIS A 75 1.32 -10.23 -1.94
CA HIS A 75 2.69 -10.71 -1.84
C HIS A 75 2.92 -11.88 -2.81
N GLY A 76 4.02 -11.83 -3.57
CA GLY A 76 4.35 -12.82 -4.61
C GLY A 76 3.41 -12.85 -5.83
N LEU A 77 2.28 -12.14 -5.81
CA LEU A 77 1.25 -12.20 -6.85
C LEU A 77 1.20 -10.93 -7.71
N ARG A 78 1.30 -9.75 -7.09
CA ARG A 78 1.15 -8.43 -7.75
C ARG A 78 2.16 -7.43 -7.17
N SER A 79 2.41 -6.33 -7.90
CA SER A 79 3.38 -5.31 -7.48
C SER A 79 2.73 -4.21 -6.64
N THR A 80 3.36 -3.83 -5.53
CA THR A 80 2.93 -2.69 -4.71
C THR A 80 4.05 -1.66 -4.69
N LEU A 81 3.74 -0.41 -4.98
CA LEU A 81 4.68 0.69 -4.91
C LEU A 81 4.26 1.64 -3.80
N VAL A 82 5.20 1.98 -2.92
CA VAL A 82 4.98 2.93 -1.84
C VAL A 82 5.87 4.16 -2.09
N ALA A 83 5.23 5.32 -2.16
CA ALA A 83 5.88 6.62 -2.17
C ALA A 83 5.82 7.21 -0.75
N SER A 84 6.99 7.46 -0.19
CA SER A 84 7.14 7.87 1.21
C SER A 84 7.97 9.14 1.35
N GLN A 85 7.55 10.00 2.26
CA GLN A 85 8.31 11.20 2.63
C GLN A 85 9.26 10.96 3.81
N ILE A 86 9.19 9.79 4.45
CA ILE A 86 10.09 9.43 5.55
C ILE A 86 11.15 8.42 5.08
N PRO A 87 12.40 8.53 5.58
CA PRO A 87 13.45 7.55 5.34
C PRO A 87 13.00 6.12 5.70
N VAL A 88 13.46 5.12 4.95
CA VAL A 88 13.05 3.70 5.10
C VAL A 88 13.37 3.18 6.49
N GLU A 89 14.46 3.66 7.10
CA GLU A 89 14.91 3.31 8.43
C GLU A 89 13.86 3.68 9.51
N LEU A 90 13.01 4.68 9.23
CA LEU A 90 11.94 5.13 10.13
C LEU A 90 10.60 4.42 9.88
N TRP A 91 10.52 3.51 8.90
CA TRP A 91 9.26 2.85 8.59
C TRP A 91 8.84 1.88 9.68
N HIS A 92 9.79 1.17 10.31
CA HIS A 92 9.47 0.29 11.44
C HIS A 92 8.79 1.07 12.58
N ASP A 93 9.32 2.24 12.91
CA ASP A 93 8.77 3.11 13.96
C ASP A 93 7.41 3.69 13.56
N TYR A 94 7.25 4.05 12.29
CA TYR A 94 6.03 4.63 11.76
C TYR A 94 4.88 3.62 11.67
N ILE A 95 5.17 2.41 11.22
CA ILE A 95 4.20 1.32 11.07
C ILE A 95 3.93 0.69 12.43
N GLY A 96 4.98 0.50 13.24
CA GLY A 96 4.94 -0.16 14.54
C GLY A 96 5.28 -1.64 14.52
N GLU A 97 5.94 -2.16 13.47
CA GLU A 97 6.45 -3.54 13.41
C GLU A 97 7.65 -3.73 12.43
N ALA A 98 8.49 -4.73 12.72
CA ALA A 98 9.71 -5.05 11.98
C ALA A 98 9.45 -5.60 10.55
N THR A 99 8.32 -6.26 10.33
CA THR A 99 8.11 -7.11 9.14
C THR A 99 7.99 -6.32 7.83
N LEU A 100 7.49 -5.08 7.87
CA LEU A 100 7.23 -4.29 6.67
C LEU A 100 8.46 -3.56 6.10
N ALA A 101 9.48 -3.24 6.92
CA ALA A 101 10.67 -2.55 6.39
C ALA A 101 11.79 -3.50 5.95
N ASP A 102 11.83 -4.74 6.44
CA ASP A 102 12.71 -5.79 5.87
C ASP A 102 12.29 -6.21 4.45
N ALA A 103 11.03 -5.97 4.09
CA ALA A 103 10.49 -6.21 2.75
C ALA A 103 11.09 -5.29 1.66
N GLY A 104 11.93 -4.31 2.01
CA GLY A 104 12.68 -3.46 1.08
C GLY A 104 13.88 -4.14 0.40
N GLN A 105 14.11 -5.44 0.63
CA GLN A 105 15.14 -6.20 -0.09
C GLN A 105 14.74 -6.44 -1.56
N PRO A 106 15.71 -6.43 -2.50
CA PRO A 106 15.49 -6.40 -3.96
C PRO A 106 14.73 -7.60 -4.58
N ASN A 107 14.36 -8.60 -3.78
CA ASN A 107 13.61 -9.78 -4.21
C ASN A 107 12.10 -9.71 -3.90
N ASN A 108 11.61 -8.58 -3.40
CA ASN A 108 10.19 -8.40 -3.04
C ASN A 108 9.47 -7.52 -4.07
N ASN A 109 8.20 -7.84 -4.35
CA ASN A 109 7.32 -7.05 -5.23
C ASN A 109 6.93 -5.67 -4.66
N LEU A 110 7.52 -5.26 -3.54
CA LEU A 110 7.36 -3.97 -2.89
C LEU A 110 8.47 -3.02 -3.37
N LEU A 111 8.10 -2.07 -4.22
CA LEU A 111 9.04 -1.03 -4.69
C LEU A 111 8.87 0.23 -3.84
N ILE A 112 9.97 0.69 -3.24
CA ILE A 112 10.00 1.91 -2.42
C ILE A 112 10.62 3.03 -3.24
N HIS A 113 9.91 4.16 -3.35
CA HIS A 113 10.40 5.35 -4.04
C HIS A 113 10.30 6.57 -3.09
N ARG A 114 11.33 7.42 -3.09
CA ARG A 114 11.34 8.73 -2.41
C ARG A 114 10.74 9.84 -3.28
#